data_AF-A0A2I3RGE2-F1
#
_entry.id   AF-A0A2I3RGE2-F1
#
_cell.length_a   1.000
_cell.length_b   1.000
_cell.length_c   1.000
_cell.angle_alpha   90.00
_cell.angle_beta   90.00
_cell.angle_gamma   90.00
#
_symmetry.space_group_name_H-M   'P 1'
#
loop_
_entity.id
_entity.type
_entity.pdbx_description
1 polymer ?
#
loop_
_entity_poly.entity_id
_entity_poly.type
_entity_poly.pdbx_seq_one_letter_code
_entity_poly.pdbx_strand_id
1 'polypeptide(L)'
;MAVARARVLGVQWMQRASQKVVLLGARTASRMTNDMLSGSYPRTPKGQATALKKYNMCVGDYEPYPDDDMGDPWYSWDQLDLRLNWGEPMHWQLDMYTRNTSPTPVSWNVMCMQLFGFVAFMIFMFWVGDMYPVYQPVGPKQYPYNNLYLERGGNPSKEPESVVHYEI
;
A
#
# COMPACT_ATOMS: atom_id res chain seq x y z
N MET A 1 -60.36 15.84 40.28
CA MET A 1 -58.94 16.05 39.88
C MET A 1 -57.99 15.12 40.64
N ALA A 2 -58.23 13.79 40.66
CA ALA A 2 -57.41 12.83 41.40
C ALA A 2 -56.70 11.79 40.49
N VAL A 3 -57.12 11.65 39.24
CA VAL A 3 -56.62 10.60 38.33
C VAL A 3 -55.33 11.00 37.60
N ALA A 4 -55.08 12.29 37.41
CA ALA A 4 -53.91 12.78 36.67
C ALA A 4 -52.60 12.76 37.48
N ARG A 5 -52.66 12.84 38.81
CA ARG A 5 -51.44 12.87 39.67
C ARG A 5 -50.83 11.49 39.93
N ALA A 6 -51.61 10.41 39.82
CA ALA A 6 -51.12 9.05 40.04
C ALA A 6 -50.23 8.53 38.89
N ARG A 7 -50.51 8.94 37.64
CA ARG A 7 -49.75 8.50 36.47
C ARG A 7 -48.32 9.07 36.42
N VAL A 8 -48.13 10.29 36.93
CA VAL A 8 -46.81 10.96 36.93
C VAL A 8 -45.87 10.31 37.95
N LEU A 9 -46.38 9.91 39.12
CA LEU A 9 -45.57 9.25 40.15
C LEU A 9 -45.15 7.83 39.77
N GLY A 10 -46.01 7.08 39.06
CA GLY A 10 -45.69 5.74 38.57
C GLY A 10 -44.55 5.72 37.54
N VAL A 11 -44.54 6.70 36.62
CA VAL A 11 -43.49 6.84 35.60
C VAL A 11 -42.17 7.30 36.22
N GLN A 12 -42.22 8.21 37.20
CA GLN A 12 -41.02 8.68 37.90
C GLN A 12 -40.40 7.59 38.80
N TRP A 13 -41.22 6.69 39.36
CA TRP A 13 -40.73 5.53 40.11
C TRP A 13 -40.07 4.48 39.20
N MET A 14 -40.63 4.22 38.02
CA MET A 14 -39.99 3.36 37.01
C MET A 14 -38.67 3.94 36.49
N GLN A 15 -38.57 5.26 36.27
CA GLN A 15 -37.31 5.90 35.88
C GLN A 15 -36.24 5.82 36.98
N ARG A 16 -36.60 5.96 38.27
CA ARG A 16 -35.66 5.82 39.40
C ARG A 16 -35.25 4.37 39.68
N ALA A 17 -36.15 3.41 39.47
CA ALA A 17 -35.84 1.98 39.61
C ALA A 17 -34.90 1.49 38.48
N SER A 18 -35.10 2.00 37.26
CA SER A 18 -34.23 1.68 36.11
C SER A 18 -32.80 2.19 36.29
N GLN A 19 -32.61 3.36 36.90
CA GLN A 19 -31.27 3.94 37.14
C GLN A 19 -30.44 3.22 38.21
N LYS A 20 -31.02 2.30 39.00
CA LYS A 20 -30.28 1.55 40.03
C LYS A 20 -29.78 0.17 39.58
N VAL A 21 -30.09 -0.24 38.35
CA VAL A 21 -29.52 -1.44 37.72
C VAL A 21 -28.48 -1.00 36.68
N VAL A 22 -27.54 -0.16 37.10
CA VAL A 22 -26.31 0.02 36.33
C VAL A 22 -25.44 -1.19 36.64
N LEU A 23 -25.51 -2.14 35.70
CA LEU A 23 -24.63 -3.27 35.45
C LEU A 23 -23.27 -3.16 36.17
N LEU A 24 -23.20 -3.68 37.40
CA LEU A 24 -21.96 -3.91 38.12
C LEU A 24 -21.38 -5.23 37.59
N GLY A 25 -20.94 -5.21 36.34
CA GLY A 25 -20.74 -6.43 35.56
C GLY A 25 -19.87 -6.24 34.33
N ALA A 26 -18.67 -5.71 34.51
CA ALA A 26 -17.59 -5.85 33.54
C ALA A 26 -16.27 -5.95 34.30
N ARG A 27 -15.91 -7.16 34.74
CA ARG A 27 -14.49 -7.45 35.00
C ARG A 27 -13.82 -7.50 33.64
N THR A 28 -13.02 -6.49 33.34
CA THR A 28 -12.22 -6.36 32.12
C THR A 28 -11.49 -7.67 31.84
N ALA A 29 -11.83 -8.30 30.71
CA ALA A 29 -11.17 -9.51 30.21
C ALA A 29 -9.82 -9.14 29.57
N SER A 30 -8.89 -8.74 30.43
CA SER A 30 -7.42 -8.60 30.27
C SER A 30 -6.97 -7.65 31.38
N ARG A 31 -6.06 -8.10 32.27
CA ARG A 31 -5.47 -7.21 33.29
C ARG A 31 -4.31 -6.42 32.69
N MET A 32 -4.61 -5.56 31.72
CA MET A 32 -3.65 -4.52 31.32
C MET A 32 -3.84 -3.30 32.22
N THR A 33 -2.79 -2.92 32.94
CA THR A 33 -2.76 -1.74 33.81
C THR A 33 -2.08 -0.57 33.09
N ASN A 34 -2.35 0.68 33.48
CA ASN A 34 -1.85 1.87 32.76
C ASN A 34 -0.31 1.95 32.71
N ASP A 35 0.36 1.36 33.69
CA ASP A 35 1.82 1.18 33.73
C ASP A 35 2.35 0.22 32.64
N MET A 36 1.50 -0.60 32.01
CA MET A 36 1.82 -1.45 30.86
C MET A 36 1.58 -0.75 29.51
N LEU A 37 0.78 0.31 29.45
CA LEU A 37 0.44 1.02 28.21
C LEU A 37 1.45 2.12 27.86
N SER A 38 1.81 2.30 26.59
CA SER A 38 2.76 3.33 26.14
C SER A 38 2.47 4.71 26.76
N GLY A 39 3.51 5.37 27.29
CA GLY A 39 3.41 6.66 27.96
C GLY A 39 4.14 7.78 27.22
N SER A 40 4.31 8.93 27.89
CA SER A 40 5.10 10.05 27.37
C SER A 40 6.61 9.72 27.31
N TYR A 41 7.34 10.42 26.45
CA TYR A 41 8.77 10.19 26.23
C TYR A 41 9.61 10.43 27.52
N PRO A 42 10.37 9.43 28.01
CA PRO A 42 11.16 9.58 29.23
C PRO A 42 12.44 10.40 28.97
N ARG A 43 12.56 11.55 29.64
CA ARG A 43 13.73 12.43 29.55
C ARG A 43 14.84 12.12 30.57
N THR A 44 14.54 11.30 31.59
CA THR A 44 15.49 10.96 32.66
C THR A 44 16.05 9.55 32.47
N PRO A 45 17.33 9.28 32.81
CA PRO A 45 17.92 7.94 32.69
C PRO A 45 17.15 6.87 33.49
N LYS A 46 16.67 7.23 34.68
CA LYS A 46 15.81 6.36 35.51
C LYS A 46 14.44 6.08 34.86
N GLY A 47 13.89 7.07 34.15
CA GLY A 47 12.65 6.92 33.39
C GLY A 47 12.85 6.02 32.17
N GLN A 48 13.98 6.14 31.48
CA GLN A 48 14.35 5.28 30.35
C GLN A 48 14.53 3.83 30.80
N ALA A 49 15.25 3.58 31.90
CA ALA A 49 15.40 2.22 32.44
C ALA A 49 14.06 1.58 32.83
N THR A 50 13.13 2.36 33.39
CA THR A 50 11.77 1.89 33.70
C THR A 50 10.98 1.58 32.43
N ALA A 51 11.11 2.40 31.38
CA ALA A 51 10.45 2.18 30.09
C ALA A 51 11.04 0.94 29.37
N LEU A 52 12.35 0.76 29.38
CA LEU A 52 13.01 -0.41 28.80
C LEU A 52 12.59 -1.70 29.51
N LYS A 53 12.55 -1.67 30.85
CA LYS A 53 12.03 -2.77 31.66
C LYS A 53 10.57 -3.10 31.36
N LYS A 54 9.76 -2.11 31.00
CA LYS A 54 8.35 -2.30 30.61
C LYS A 54 8.20 -3.01 29.25
N TYR A 55 9.14 -2.79 28.33
CA TYR A 55 9.17 -3.44 27.01
C TYR A 55 10.05 -4.69 26.98
N ASN A 56 10.45 -5.21 28.14
CA ASN A 56 11.35 -6.36 28.27
C ASN A 56 12.71 -6.19 27.53
N MET A 57 13.21 -4.96 27.40
CA MET A 57 14.48 -4.65 26.72
C MET A 57 15.61 -4.33 27.72
N CYS A 58 16.87 -4.64 27.39
CA CYS A 58 18.02 -4.24 28.21
C CYS A 58 18.37 -2.76 28.00
N VAL A 59 19.03 -2.15 28.99
CA VAL A 59 19.45 -0.73 28.92
C VAL A 59 20.54 -0.49 27.86
N GLY A 60 21.29 -1.53 27.50
CA GLY A 60 22.35 -1.49 26.48
C GLY A 60 21.90 -1.86 25.06
N ASP A 61 20.70 -2.45 24.90
CA ASP A 61 20.21 -2.94 23.60
C ASP A 61 19.47 -1.85 22.79
N TYR A 62 19.53 -0.59 23.24
CA TYR A 62 19.08 0.55 22.43
C TYR A 62 20.14 0.88 21.38
N GLU A 63 20.37 -0.05 20.46
CA GLU A 63 21.08 0.21 19.21
C GLU A 63 20.07 0.71 18.17
N PRO A 64 20.36 1.80 17.44
CA PRO A 64 19.61 2.16 16.25
C PRO A 64 19.76 1.04 15.21
N TYR A 65 18.64 0.36 14.91
CA TYR A 65 18.40 -0.68 13.90
C TYR A 65 19.61 -1.16 13.08
N PRO A 66 20.08 -2.40 13.28
CA PRO A 66 20.72 -3.17 12.24
C PRO A 66 19.65 -3.78 11.30
N ASP A 67 19.75 -3.51 10.01
CA ASP A 67 18.74 -3.77 8.95
C ASP A 67 18.44 -5.25 8.63
N ASP A 68 18.83 -6.21 9.49
CA ASP A 68 18.66 -7.64 9.25
C ASP A 68 17.46 -8.22 10.01
N ASP A 69 16.27 -7.66 9.76
CA ASP A 69 14.99 -8.06 10.38
C ASP A 69 14.43 -9.41 9.86
N MET A 70 15.25 -10.21 9.18
CA MET A 70 14.85 -11.55 8.76
C MET A 70 15.19 -12.57 9.83
N GLY A 71 14.32 -12.67 10.84
CA GLY A 71 14.43 -13.70 11.88
C GLY A 71 14.67 -15.09 11.29
N ASP A 72 15.47 -15.92 11.98
CA ASP A 72 15.89 -17.24 11.52
C ASP A 72 14.68 -18.13 11.16
N PRO A 73 14.59 -18.67 9.93
CA PRO A 73 13.52 -19.58 9.53
C PRO A 73 13.44 -20.88 10.36
N TRP A 74 14.54 -21.33 10.97
CA TRP A 74 14.62 -22.63 11.64
C TRP A 74 14.33 -22.59 13.14
N TYR A 75 14.25 -21.39 13.72
CA TYR A 75 13.88 -21.22 15.11
C TYR A 75 12.38 -21.45 15.34
N SER A 76 12.01 -22.04 16.47
CA SER A 76 10.62 -22.33 16.83
C SER A 76 9.93 -21.08 17.41
N TRP A 77 9.49 -20.19 16.54
CA TRP A 77 8.75 -18.97 16.90
C TRP A 77 7.32 -19.28 17.40
N ASP A 78 6.83 -18.48 18.36
CA ASP A 78 5.43 -18.57 18.81
C ASP A 78 4.45 -18.18 17.69
N GLN A 79 4.80 -17.14 16.91
CA GLN A 79 4.06 -16.73 15.71
C GLN A 79 4.87 -17.05 14.45
N LEU A 80 4.70 -18.25 13.91
CA LEU A 80 5.44 -18.74 12.73
C LEU A 80 5.32 -17.83 11.50
N ASP A 81 4.17 -17.18 11.30
CA ASP A 81 3.93 -16.32 10.14
C ASP A 81 4.70 -15.00 10.19
N LEU A 82 4.89 -14.46 11.40
CA LEU A 82 5.51 -13.16 11.64
C LEU A 82 6.97 -13.28 12.13
N ARG A 83 7.39 -14.50 12.54
CA ARG A 83 8.67 -14.77 13.22
C ARG A 83 8.89 -13.86 14.43
N LEU A 84 7.89 -13.84 15.31
CA LEU A 84 7.90 -13.09 16.56
C LEU A 84 7.63 -14.01 17.75
N ASN A 85 8.31 -13.78 18.88
CA ASN A 85 8.03 -14.46 20.14
C ASN A 85 7.09 -13.65 21.02
N TRP A 86 6.46 -14.34 21.98
CA TRP A 86 5.62 -13.69 22.96
C TRP A 86 6.42 -12.75 23.88
N GLY A 87 5.97 -11.49 23.99
CA GLY A 87 6.57 -10.50 24.89
C GLY A 87 7.78 -9.76 24.32
N GLU A 88 8.12 -9.98 23.05
CA GLU A 88 9.06 -9.16 22.30
C GLU A 88 8.40 -7.83 21.87
N PRO A 89 9.16 -6.72 21.84
CA PRO A 89 8.66 -5.44 21.34
C PRO A 89 8.40 -5.54 19.83
N MET A 90 7.18 -5.24 19.40
CA MET A 90 6.84 -5.20 17.97
C MET A 90 7.47 -3.97 17.30
N HIS A 91 8.02 -4.17 16.09
CA HIS A 91 8.52 -3.09 15.26
C HIS A 91 7.40 -2.09 14.91
N TRP A 92 7.71 -0.79 14.88
CA TRP A 92 6.70 0.26 14.67
C TRP A 92 5.97 0.11 13.31
N GLN A 93 6.69 -0.25 12.26
CA GLN A 93 6.17 -0.44 10.90
C GLN A 93 5.93 -1.92 10.57
N LEU A 94 5.53 -2.74 11.55
CA LEU A 94 5.30 -4.18 11.35
C LEU A 94 4.37 -4.48 10.17
N ASP A 95 3.36 -3.62 9.94
CA ASP A 95 2.45 -3.69 8.79
C ASP A 95 3.21 -3.71 7.44
N MET A 96 4.24 -2.87 7.29
CA MET A 96 5.05 -2.76 6.08
C MET A 96 6.07 -3.91 5.95
N TYR A 97 6.69 -4.31 7.07
CA TYR A 97 7.68 -5.41 7.11
C TYR A 97 7.04 -6.78 7.29
N THR A 98 5.82 -6.95 6.78
CA THR A 98 5.23 -8.28 6.60
C THR A 98 6.13 -9.11 5.69
N ARG A 99 6.20 -10.43 5.93
CA ARG A 99 7.08 -11.46 5.33
C ARG A 99 6.97 -11.66 3.80
N ASN A 100 7.02 -10.59 3.01
CA ASN A 100 6.94 -10.60 1.55
C ASN A 100 8.14 -9.89 0.88
N THR A 101 8.98 -9.18 1.65
CA THR A 101 10.21 -8.56 1.14
C THR A 101 11.37 -9.54 1.28
N SER A 102 12.31 -9.55 0.33
CA SER A 102 13.53 -10.38 0.41
C SER A 102 14.74 -9.63 -0.12
N PRO A 103 15.93 -9.84 0.48
CA PRO A 103 17.16 -9.22 -0.01
C PRO A 103 17.52 -9.80 -1.38
N THR A 104 17.92 -8.94 -2.31
CA THR A 104 18.36 -9.34 -3.64
C THR A 104 19.86 -9.63 -3.64
N PRO A 105 20.35 -10.65 -4.38
CA PRO A 105 21.79 -10.97 -4.44
C PRO A 105 22.61 -9.88 -5.15
N VAL A 106 21.96 -9.02 -5.95
CA VAL A 106 22.59 -7.90 -6.67
C VAL A 106 22.31 -6.61 -5.92
N SER A 107 23.33 -5.75 -5.82
CA SER A 107 23.17 -4.41 -5.22
C SER A 107 22.14 -3.57 -5.98
N TRP A 108 21.32 -2.82 -5.25
CA TRP A 108 20.26 -1.97 -5.81
C TRP A 108 20.73 -1.04 -6.93
N ASN A 109 21.86 -0.35 -6.73
CA ASN A 109 22.40 0.60 -7.71
C ASN A 109 22.74 -0.07 -9.05
N VAL A 110 23.33 -1.26 -9.00
CA VAL A 110 23.68 -2.02 -10.21
C VAL A 110 22.41 -2.46 -10.95
N MET A 111 21.39 -2.92 -10.22
CA MET A 111 20.10 -3.29 -10.82
C MET A 111 19.43 -2.10 -11.52
N CYS A 112 19.40 -0.93 -10.86
CA CYS A 112 18.85 0.29 -11.46
C CYS A 112 19.65 0.75 -12.69
N MET A 113 20.98 0.77 -12.63
CA MET A 113 21.80 1.19 -13.76
C MET A 113 21.62 0.28 -14.98
N GLN A 114 21.54 -1.04 -14.78
CA GLN A 114 21.29 -1.99 -15.85
C GLN A 114 19.90 -1.83 -16.46
N LEU A 115 18.87 -1.70 -15.60
CA LEU A 115 17.49 -1.51 -16.06
C LEU A 115 17.34 -0.21 -16.87
N PHE A 116 17.80 0.91 -16.33
CA PHE A 116 17.69 2.20 -17.01
C PHE A 116 18.59 2.27 -18.25
N GLY A 117 19.79 1.68 -18.20
CA GLY A 117 20.68 1.58 -19.34
C GLY A 117 20.03 0.81 -20.50
N PHE A 118 19.40 -0.34 -20.20
CA PHE A 118 18.69 -1.14 -21.20
C PHE A 118 17.51 -0.39 -21.82
N VAL A 119 16.64 0.18 -20.97
CA VAL A 119 15.44 0.90 -21.46
C VAL A 119 15.83 2.13 -22.27
N ALA A 120 16.80 2.92 -21.81
CA ALA A 120 17.28 4.08 -22.54
C ALA A 120 17.90 3.68 -23.90
N PHE A 121 18.67 2.60 -23.94
CA PHE A 121 19.23 2.06 -25.17
C PHE A 121 18.15 1.59 -26.14
N MET A 122 17.11 0.91 -25.66
CA MET A 122 15.99 0.47 -26.51
C MET A 122 15.21 1.65 -27.09
N ILE A 123 14.90 2.67 -26.28
CA ILE A 123 14.24 3.90 -26.76
C ILE A 123 15.11 4.59 -27.81
N PHE A 124 16.41 4.68 -27.59
CA PHE A 124 17.35 5.24 -28.56
C PHE A 124 17.35 4.44 -29.88
N MET A 125 17.37 3.10 -29.81
CA MET A 125 17.34 2.26 -31.02
C MET A 125 16.01 2.37 -31.78
N PHE A 126 14.87 2.53 -31.09
CA PHE A 126 13.60 2.83 -31.77
C PHE A 126 13.62 4.17 -32.47
N TRP A 127 14.21 5.20 -31.84
CA TRP A 127 14.39 6.51 -32.46
C TRP A 127 15.29 6.43 -33.71
N VAL A 128 16.38 5.66 -33.67
CA VAL A 128 17.21 5.39 -34.85
C VAL A 128 16.41 4.66 -35.93
N GLY A 129 15.57 3.69 -35.55
CA GLY A 129 14.71 2.96 -36.48
C GLY A 129 13.67 3.83 -37.19
N ASP A 130 13.18 4.88 -36.53
CA ASP A 130 12.28 5.87 -37.13
C ASP A 130 13.01 6.84 -38.07
N MET A 131 14.24 7.23 -37.73
CA MET A 131 15.10 8.06 -38.58
C MET A 131 15.57 7.32 -39.84
N TYR A 132 15.81 6.01 -39.72
CA TYR A 132 16.26 5.15 -40.82
C TYR A 132 15.25 4.02 -41.07
N PRO A 133 14.05 4.35 -41.59
CA PRO A 133 13.03 3.36 -41.84
C PRO A 133 13.45 2.46 -43.00
N VAL A 134 13.34 1.15 -42.78
CA VAL A 134 13.57 0.16 -43.83
C VAL A 134 12.25 -0.04 -44.58
N TYR A 135 12.26 0.23 -45.89
CA TYR A 135 11.11 0.03 -46.78
C TYR A 135 11.48 -0.91 -47.93
N GLN A 136 10.47 -1.58 -48.49
CA GLN A 136 10.65 -2.40 -49.69
C GLN A 136 10.83 -1.48 -50.91
N PRO A 137 11.69 -1.84 -51.88
CA PRO A 137 11.94 -1.04 -53.07
C PRO A 137 10.78 -1.16 -54.08
N VAL A 138 9.58 -0.80 -53.65
CA VAL A 138 8.34 -0.80 -54.42
C VAL A 138 7.71 0.57 -54.39
N GLY A 139 7.06 0.96 -55.49
CA GLY A 139 6.32 2.20 -55.55
C GLY A 139 5.12 2.23 -54.60
N PRO A 140 4.52 3.40 -54.36
CA PRO A 140 3.29 3.50 -53.57
C PRO A 140 2.16 2.68 -54.22
N LYS A 141 1.30 2.10 -53.37
CA LYS A 141 0.17 1.30 -53.83
C LYS A 141 -0.85 2.20 -54.56
N GLN A 142 -1.11 1.86 -55.82
CA GLN A 142 -2.09 2.55 -56.67
C GLN A 142 -3.50 2.02 -56.39
N TYR A 143 -4.48 2.92 -56.37
CA TYR A 143 -5.88 2.60 -56.10
C TYR A 143 -6.79 3.25 -57.15
N PRO A 144 -7.80 2.52 -57.68
CA PRO A 144 -8.74 3.06 -58.65
C PRO A 144 -9.70 4.10 -58.01
N TYR A 145 -10.46 4.79 -58.85
CA TYR A 145 -11.52 5.74 -58.44
C TYR A 145 -11.03 6.87 -57.52
N ASN A 146 -10.01 7.62 -57.95
CA ASN A 146 -9.42 8.73 -57.19
C ASN A 146 -9.06 8.33 -55.74
N ASN A 147 -8.22 7.30 -55.60
CA ASN A 147 -7.87 6.70 -54.30
C ASN A 147 -9.06 6.22 -53.47
N LEU A 148 -10.06 5.62 -54.13
CA LEU A 148 -11.28 5.11 -53.48
C LEU A 148 -12.00 6.20 -52.67
N TYR A 149 -12.08 7.43 -53.19
CA TYR A 149 -12.60 8.60 -52.47
C TYR A 149 -13.98 8.35 -51.84
N LEU A 150 -14.92 7.79 -52.59
CA LEU A 150 -16.28 7.48 -52.10
C LEU A 150 -16.25 6.41 -51.00
N GLU A 151 -15.47 5.35 -51.16
CA GLU A 151 -15.40 4.23 -50.21
C GLU A 151 -14.66 4.60 -48.90
N ARG A 152 -13.78 5.61 -48.94
CA ARG A 152 -13.10 6.15 -47.76
C ARG A 152 -13.90 7.25 -47.04
N GLY A 153 -15.16 7.45 -47.40
CA GLY A 153 -16.04 8.43 -46.75
C GLY A 153 -15.93 9.85 -47.31
N GLY A 154 -15.46 10.01 -48.54
CA GLY A 154 -15.44 11.28 -49.25
C GLY A 154 -16.85 11.82 -49.49
N ASN A 155 -16.99 13.15 -49.49
CA ASN A 155 -18.28 13.80 -49.71
C ASN A 155 -18.73 13.61 -51.17
N PRO A 156 -19.90 13.00 -51.44
CA PRO A 156 -20.36 12.74 -52.81
C PRO A 156 -20.73 14.00 -53.57
N SER A 157 -20.98 15.11 -52.87
CA SER A 157 -21.32 16.40 -53.49
C SER A 157 -20.11 17.22 -53.94
N LYS A 158 -18.89 16.76 -53.64
CA LYS A 158 -17.64 17.44 -54.02
C LYS A 158 -16.84 16.51 -54.90
N GLU A 159 -16.45 16.99 -56.07
CA GLU A 159 -15.54 16.25 -56.95
C GLU A 159 -14.13 16.30 -56.34
N PRO A 160 -13.50 15.13 -56.08
CA PRO A 160 -12.12 15.08 -55.63
C PRO A 160 -11.16 15.42 -56.79
N GLU A 161 -9.92 15.74 -56.45
CA GLU A 161 -8.85 15.90 -57.44
C GLU A 161 -8.69 14.61 -58.26
N SER A 162 -8.50 14.74 -59.58
CA SER A 162 -8.38 13.61 -60.49
C SER A 162 -7.02 12.94 -60.33
N VAL A 163 -7.00 11.72 -59.80
CA VAL A 163 -5.79 10.90 -59.65
C VAL A 163 -5.84 9.78 -60.69
N VAL A 164 -5.02 9.91 -61.74
CA VAL A 164 -4.94 8.93 -62.85
C VAL A 164 -3.66 8.11 -62.71
N HIS A 165 -3.80 6.80 -62.81
CA HIS A 165 -2.69 5.85 -62.84
C HIS A 165 -2.55 5.27 -64.25
N TYR A 166 -1.32 5.24 -64.77
CA TYR A 166 -1.00 4.70 -66.10
C TYR A 166 -0.21 3.39 -65.96
N GLU A 167 -0.33 2.52 -66.95
CA GLU A 167 0.55 1.34 -67.06
C GLU A 167 1.97 1.78 -67.42
N ILE A 168 2.96 1.17 -66.75
CA ILE A 168 4.39 1.47 -66.89
C ILE A 168 5.02 0.45 -67.83
#